data_AF-A0A846PQZ9-F1
#
_entry.id   AF-A0A846PQZ9-F1
#
_cell.length_a   1.000
_cell.length_b   1.000
_cell.length_c   1.000
_cell.angle_alpha   90.00
_cell.angle_beta   90.00
_cell.angle_gamma   90.00
#
_symmetry.space_group_name_H-M   'P 1'
#
loop_
_entity.id
_entity.type
_entity.pdbx_description
1 polymer ?
#
loop_
_entity_poly.entity_id
_entity_poly.type
_entity_poly.pdbx_seq_one_letter_code
_entity_poly.pdbx_strand_id
1 'polypeptide(L)'
;SEIILSPEEAEKHQKRLNEKMGSAGDFNSVIQSGAKVKYQPIALSPTDLKIIESRVMKLRDLCNAYAVDSSLFNDPANKTYNNRTEAHKSFYSDAVIPTLNKFLTIFRPAINAYSVRENRDYRLKLDLSGVHALQEDENEKAQRGVNISNTIITILASNLTREQKINALVESLQITYERAEEMVGNEITFDEGTN
;
A
#
# COMPACT_ATOMS: atom_id res chain seq x y z
N SER A 1 -13.17 -35.87 58.14
CA SER A 1 -12.32 -34.76 58.58
C SER A 1 -11.67 -34.16 57.36
N GLU A 2 -12.04 -32.95 56.98
CA GLU A 2 -11.27 -32.20 55.98
C GLU A 2 -9.85 -32.03 56.54
N ILE A 3 -8.87 -32.61 55.86
CA ILE A 3 -7.47 -32.46 56.22
C ILE A 3 -7.10 -31.05 55.77
N ILE A 4 -7.22 -30.10 56.68
CA ILE A 4 -6.83 -28.71 56.46
C ILE A 4 -5.30 -28.72 56.50
N LEU A 5 -4.72 -28.51 55.33
CA LEU A 5 -3.27 -28.47 55.15
C LEU A 5 -2.70 -27.34 56.02
N SER A 6 -1.69 -27.62 56.87
CA SER A 6 -1.04 -26.58 57.67
C SER A 6 -0.40 -25.52 56.75
N PRO A 7 -0.42 -24.22 57.09
CA PRO A 7 0.17 -23.16 56.25
C PRO A 7 1.63 -23.46 55.83
N GLU A 8 2.41 -24.05 56.75
CA GLU A 8 3.82 -24.39 56.51
C GLU A 8 3.98 -25.57 55.54
N GLU A 9 3.08 -26.55 55.61
CA GLU A 9 3.06 -27.70 54.72
C GLU A 9 2.61 -27.29 53.31
N ALA A 10 1.67 -26.35 53.21
CA ALA A 10 1.16 -25.83 51.93
C ALA A 10 2.27 -25.09 51.17
N GLU A 11 3.05 -24.28 51.88
CA GLU A 11 4.20 -23.57 51.30
C GLU A 11 5.28 -24.54 50.80
N LYS A 12 5.60 -25.59 51.57
CA LYS A 12 6.52 -26.65 51.13
C LYS A 12 6.01 -27.39 49.90
N HIS A 13 4.71 -27.65 49.82
CA HIS A 13 4.09 -28.26 48.64
C HIS A 13 4.11 -27.35 47.41
N GLN A 14 3.82 -26.06 47.59
CA GLN A 14 3.86 -25.07 46.51
C GLN A 14 5.29 -24.86 45.99
N LYS A 15 6.28 -24.83 46.88
CA LYS A 15 7.69 -24.70 46.51
C LYS A 15 8.16 -25.89 45.67
N ARG A 16 7.84 -27.12 46.09
CA ARG A 16 8.13 -28.34 45.33
C ARG A 16 7.42 -28.39 43.98
N LEU A 17 6.19 -27.87 43.92
CA LEU A 17 5.43 -27.77 42.68
C LEU A 17 6.10 -26.78 41.71
N ASN A 18 6.48 -25.59 42.19
CA ASN A 18 7.12 -24.57 41.37
C ASN A 18 8.51 -25.02 40.86
N GLU A 19 9.29 -25.69 41.70
CA GLU A 19 10.59 -26.26 41.31
C GLU A 19 10.44 -27.31 40.20
N LYS A 20 9.43 -28.19 40.29
CA LYS A 20 9.16 -29.23 39.29
C LYS A 20 8.42 -28.74 38.04
N MET A 21 7.68 -27.64 38.12
CA MET A 21 6.89 -27.10 37.00
C MET A 21 7.62 -25.98 36.24
N GLY A 22 8.60 -25.32 36.86
CA GLY A 22 9.28 -24.14 36.30
C GLY A 22 10.53 -24.43 35.46
N SER A 23 11.03 -25.66 35.47
CA SER A 23 12.26 -26.05 34.78
C SER A 23 11.95 -26.73 33.44
N ALA A 24 12.64 -26.31 32.38
CA ALA A 24 12.44 -26.82 31.02
C ALA A 24 12.70 -28.34 30.85
N GLY A 25 13.36 -28.97 31.82
CA GLY A 25 13.61 -30.42 31.85
C GLY A 25 12.53 -31.25 32.56
N ASP A 26 11.61 -30.63 33.32
CA ASP A 26 10.73 -31.34 34.27
C ASP A 26 9.26 -31.40 33.83
N PHE A 27 8.97 -31.02 32.58
CA PHE A 27 7.63 -31.02 31.96
C PHE A 27 6.91 -32.39 31.95
N ASN A 28 7.60 -33.49 32.28
CA ASN A 28 7.04 -34.84 32.42
C ASN A 28 7.30 -35.45 33.80
N SER A 29 7.59 -34.63 34.81
CA SER A 29 7.90 -35.13 36.15
C SER A 29 6.63 -35.56 36.89
N VAL A 30 6.65 -36.76 37.47
CA VAL A 30 5.53 -37.26 38.28
C VAL A 30 5.54 -36.58 39.65
N ILE A 31 4.44 -35.90 39.97
CA ILE A 31 4.21 -35.30 41.29
C ILE A 31 3.37 -36.29 42.10
N GLN A 32 3.99 -36.91 43.11
CA GLN A 32 3.29 -37.76 44.06
C GLN A 32 2.88 -36.94 45.28
N SER A 33 1.60 -37.03 45.66
CA SER A 33 1.06 -36.47 46.90
C SER A 33 0.48 -37.60 47.75
N GLY A 34 0.74 -37.58 49.05
CA GLY A 34 0.19 -38.54 50.01
C GLY A 34 -1.30 -38.33 50.33
N ALA A 35 -1.87 -37.20 49.91
CA ALA A 35 -3.28 -36.87 50.06
C ALA A 35 -3.99 -36.81 48.69
N LYS A 36 -5.32 -37.00 48.66
CA LYS A 36 -6.16 -36.84 47.45
C LYS A 36 -6.11 -35.38 46.98
N VAL A 37 -5.15 -35.06 46.12
CA VAL A 37 -5.00 -33.74 45.49
C VAL A 37 -5.39 -33.86 44.01
N LYS A 38 -6.28 -32.98 43.56
CA LYS A 38 -6.66 -32.87 42.14
C LYS A 38 -5.79 -31.82 41.47
N TYR A 39 -4.99 -32.22 40.48
CA TYR A 39 -4.29 -31.28 39.60
C TYR A 39 -5.25 -30.78 38.52
N GLN A 40 -5.41 -29.46 38.42
CA GLN A 40 -6.15 -28.82 37.34
C GLN A 40 -5.14 -27.94 36.56
N PRO A 41 -4.80 -28.27 35.30
CA PRO A 41 -3.92 -27.44 34.51
C PRO A 41 -4.60 -26.09 34.24
N ILE A 42 -3.90 -24.99 34.54
CA ILE A 42 -4.34 -23.61 34.29
C ILE A 42 -3.77 -23.09 32.95
N ALA A 43 -2.78 -23.79 32.38
CA ALA A 43 -2.20 -23.43 31.10
C ALA A 43 -3.15 -23.81 29.95
N LEU A 44 -3.65 -22.82 29.21
CA LEU A 44 -4.28 -23.05 27.91
C LEU A 44 -3.25 -23.60 26.92
N SER A 45 -3.64 -24.56 26.09
CA SER A 45 -2.75 -25.05 25.05
C SER A 45 -2.50 -23.95 24.01
N PRO A 46 -1.33 -23.95 23.33
CA PRO A 46 -1.04 -23.05 22.20
C PRO A 46 -2.11 -23.07 21.10
N THR A 47 -2.79 -24.21 20.95
CA THR A 47 -3.91 -24.42 20.03
C THR A 47 -5.14 -23.63 20.47
N ASP A 48 -5.45 -23.64 21.77
CA ASP A 48 -6.58 -22.89 22.34
C ASP A 48 -6.29 -21.38 22.41
N LEU A 49 -5.02 -21.00 22.55
CA LEU A 49 -4.55 -19.61 22.53
C LEU A 49 -4.61 -18.96 21.14
N LYS A 50 -5.02 -19.69 20.08
CA LYS A 50 -5.14 -19.18 18.71
C LYS A 50 -3.88 -18.44 18.25
N ILE A 51 -2.69 -18.92 18.65
CA ILE A 51 -1.41 -18.26 18.36
C ILE A 51 -1.23 -18.06 16.85
N ILE A 52 -1.68 -19.02 16.04
CA ILE A 52 -1.61 -18.95 14.58
C ILE A 52 -2.48 -17.79 14.04
N GLU A 53 -3.71 -17.63 14.52
CA GLU A 53 -4.59 -16.51 14.13
C GLU A 53 -3.97 -15.16 14.56
N SER A 54 -3.39 -15.10 15.77
CA SER A 54 -2.73 -13.89 16.27
C SER A 54 -1.54 -13.45 15.41
N ARG A 55 -0.82 -14.39 14.78
CA ARG A 55 0.29 -14.07 13.87
C ARG A 55 -0.19 -13.38 12.60
N VAL A 56 -1.33 -13.81 12.06
CA VAL A 56 -1.92 -13.21 10.86
C VAL A 56 -2.44 -11.81 11.17
N MET A 57 -3.07 -11.60 12.33
CA MET A 57 -3.50 -10.26 12.74
C MET A 57 -2.32 -9.30 12.90
N LYS A 58 -1.26 -9.73 13.58
CA LYS A 58 -0.05 -8.91 13.76
C LYS A 58 0.62 -8.52 12.44
N LEU A 59 0.62 -9.43 11.46
CA LEU A 59 1.11 -9.12 10.12
C LEU A 59 0.30 -7.99 9.49
N ARG A 60 -1.04 -8.03 9.58
CA ARG A 60 -1.92 -6.98 9.06
C ARG A 60 -1.75 -5.66 9.79
N ASP A 61 -1.61 -5.68 11.11
CA ASP A 61 -1.35 -4.48 11.90
C ASP A 61 -0.05 -3.78 11.47
N LEU A 62 1.00 -4.58 11.21
CA LEU A 62 2.27 -4.08 10.69
C LEU A 62 2.10 -3.51 9.27
N CYS A 63 1.43 -4.24 8.38
CA CYS A 63 1.16 -3.81 7.02
C CYS A 63 0.42 -2.47 6.98
N ASN A 64 -0.61 -2.32 7.83
CA ASN A 64 -1.36 -1.07 7.99
C ASN A 64 -0.47 0.09 8.47
N ALA A 65 0.43 -0.17 9.43
CA ALA A 65 1.34 0.86 9.95
C ALA A 65 2.31 1.40 8.88
N TYR A 66 2.72 0.55 7.94
CA TYR A 66 3.61 0.92 6.83
C TYR A 66 2.87 1.30 5.54
N ALA A 67 1.53 1.37 5.55
CA ALA A 67 0.70 1.58 4.37
C ALA A 67 1.02 0.59 3.23
N VAL A 68 1.22 -0.67 3.58
CA VAL A 68 1.49 -1.78 2.65
C VAL A 68 0.32 -2.75 2.69
N ASP A 69 -0.06 -3.29 1.54
CA ASP A 69 -1.12 -4.31 1.48
C ASP A 69 -0.62 -5.68 1.97
N SER A 70 -1.42 -6.38 2.78
CA SER A 70 -1.04 -7.67 3.37
C SER A 70 -0.97 -8.83 2.36
N SER A 71 -1.60 -8.69 1.18
CA SER A 71 -1.54 -9.68 0.09
C SER A 71 -0.11 -9.86 -0.45
N LEU A 72 0.73 -8.82 -0.36
CA LEU A 72 2.15 -8.88 -0.73
C LEU A 72 2.93 -9.87 0.15
N PHE A 73 2.48 -10.07 1.39
CA PHE A 73 3.10 -10.96 2.38
C PHE A 73 2.36 -12.28 2.53
N ASN A 74 1.65 -12.71 1.48
CA ASN A 74 1.05 -14.05 1.39
C ASN A 74 -0.07 -14.31 2.40
N ASP A 75 -0.80 -13.25 2.79
CA ASP A 75 -1.99 -13.36 3.64
C ASP A 75 -3.03 -14.32 3.01
N PRO A 76 -3.38 -15.43 3.70
CA PRO A 76 -4.27 -16.45 3.15
C PRO A 76 -5.68 -15.96 2.80
N ALA A 77 -6.13 -14.82 3.35
CA ALA A 77 -7.44 -14.27 3.03
C ALA A 77 -7.49 -13.48 1.72
N ASN A 78 -6.35 -13.06 1.15
CA ASN A 78 -6.33 -12.05 0.08
C ASN A 78 -5.41 -12.45 -1.10
N LYS A 79 -5.47 -13.71 -1.54
CA LYS A 79 -4.55 -14.31 -2.54
C LYS A 79 -5.00 -14.24 -4.01
N THR A 80 -5.73 -13.22 -4.43
CA THR A 80 -6.09 -13.08 -5.86
C THR A 80 -4.96 -12.37 -6.63
N TYR A 81 -4.57 -12.89 -7.79
CA TYR A 81 -3.47 -12.32 -8.61
C TYR A 81 -3.71 -10.87 -9.02
N ASN A 82 -4.94 -10.50 -9.37
CA ASN A 82 -5.29 -9.11 -9.70
C ASN A 82 -5.04 -8.16 -8.53
N ASN A 83 -5.40 -8.58 -7.32
CA ASN A 83 -5.17 -7.81 -6.09
C ASN A 83 -3.67 -7.60 -5.85
N ARG A 84 -2.82 -8.54 -6.28
CA ARG A 84 -1.37 -8.44 -6.07
C ARG A 84 -0.71 -7.41 -6.99
N THR A 85 -1.11 -7.33 -8.25
CA THR A 85 -0.59 -6.30 -9.17
C THR A 85 -1.02 -4.90 -8.71
N GLU A 86 -2.28 -4.75 -8.32
CA GLU A 86 -2.81 -3.50 -7.77
C GLU A 86 -2.15 -3.13 -6.43
N ALA A 87 -1.94 -4.11 -5.55
CA ALA A 87 -1.20 -3.92 -4.29
C ALA A 87 0.25 -3.48 -4.53
N HIS A 88 0.93 -4.03 -5.54
CA HIS A 88 2.26 -3.57 -5.92
C HIS A 88 2.24 -2.10 -6.38
N LYS A 89 1.23 -1.69 -7.14
CA LYS A 89 1.06 -0.29 -7.58
C LYS A 89 0.78 0.65 -6.42
N SER A 90 -0.17 0.30 -5.55
CA SER A 90 -0.51 1.05 -4.33
C SER A 90 0.71 1.18 -3.41
N PHE A 91 1.49 0.11 -3.22
CA PHE A 91 2.72 0.16 -2.42
C PHE A 91 3.70 1.25 -2.89
N TYR A 92 3.96 1.33 -4.21
CA TYR A 92 4.84 2.37 -4.73
C TYR A 92 4.24 3.78 -4.62
N SER A 93 2.95 3.92 -4.89
CA SER A 93 2.24 5.20 -4.92
C SER A 93 2.04 5.79 -3.52
N ASP A 94 1.69 4.96 -2.55
CA ASP A 94 1.24 5.38 -1.22
C ASP A 94 2.37 5.39 -0.19
N ALA A 95 3.36 4.49 -0.31
CA ALA A 95 4.46 4.38 0.66
C ALA A 95 5.81 4.81 0.09
N VAL A 96 6.24 4.22 -1.04
CA VAL A 96 7.63 4.37 -1.53
C VAL A 96 7.88 5.77 -2.08
N ILE A 97 7.07 6.24 -3.03
CA ILE A 97 7.27 7.55 -3.69
C ILE A 97 7.20 8.70 -2.68
N PRO A 98 6.22 8.77 -1.75
CA PRO A 98 6.20 9.82 -0.73
C PRO A 98 7.43 9.80 0.18
N THR A 99 7.91 8.62 0.56
CA THR A 99 9.12 8.46 1.38
C THR A 99 10.37 8.94 0.64
N LEU A 100 10.52 8.56 -0.63
CA LEU A 100 11.62 9.02 -1.47
C LEU A 100 11.56 10.53 -1.73
N ASN A 101 10.37 11.11 -1.91
CA ASN A 101 10.21 12.56 -2.04
C ASN A 101 10.62 13.32 -0.77
N LYS A 102 10.31 12.78 0.41
CA LYS A 102 10.81 13.32 1.68
C LYS A 102 12.34 13.25 1.73
N PHE A 103 12.92 12.13 1.32
CA PHE A 103 14.37 11.99 1.24
C PHE A 103 15.01 13.01 0.28
N LEU A 104 14.44 13.19 -0.92
CA LEU A 104 14.92 14.20 -1.87
C LEU A 104 14.88 15.63 -1.30
N THR A 105 13.88 15.93 -0.48
CA THR A 105 13.74 17.25 0.15
C THR A 105 14.93 17.58 1.05
N ILE A 106 15.55 16.57 1.67
CA ILE A 106 16.75 16.75 2.50
C ILE A 106 17.95 17.23 1.66
N PHE A 107 18.05 16.79 0.40
CA PHE A 107 19.15 17.16 -0.50
C PHE A 107 18.92 18.48 -1.23
N ARG A 108 17.68 18.99 -1.29
CA ARG A 108 17.35 20.25 -1.99
C ARG A 108 18.22 21.44 -1.57
N PRO A 109 18.49 21.70 -0.26
CA PRO A 109 19.34 22.83 0.13
C PRO A 109 20.77 22.72 -0.42
N ALA A 110 21.35 21.52 -0.43
CA ALA A 110 22.68 21.29 -0.96
C ALA A 110 22.72 21.57 -2.48
N ILE A 111 21.73 21.05 -3.21
CA ILE A 111 21.63 21.24 -4.67
C ILE A 111 21.41 22.70 -5.02
N ASN A 112 20.55 23.40 -4.27
CA ASN A 112 20.32 24.83 -4.45
C ASN A 112 21.61 25.65 -4.22
N ALA A 113 22.43 25.27 -3.23
CA ALA A 113 23.72 25.93 -2.99
C ALA A 113 24.68 25.78 -4.19
N TYR A 114 24.74 24.59 -4.79
CA TYR A 114 25.52 24.37 -6.02
C TYR A 114 24.94 25.12 -7.22
N SER A 115 23.61 25.17 -7.33
CA SER A 115 22.89 25.88 -8.39
C SER A 115 23.19 27.37 -8.41
N VAL A 116 23.20 28.01 -7.23
CA VAL A 116 23.57 29.43 -7.07
C VAL A 116 25.06 29.65 -7.36
N ARG A 117 25.94 28.75 -6.91
CA ARG A 117 27.40 28.89 -7.13
C ARG A 117 27.79 28.83 -8.60
N GLU A 118 27.17 27.92 -9.36
CA GLU A 118 27.52 27.69 -10.77
C GLU A 118 26.58 28.40 -11.75
N ASN A 119 25.62 29.17 -11.24
CA ASN A 119 24.61 29.87 -12.04
C ASN A 119 23.89 28.94 -13.03
N ARG A 120 23.56 27.72 -12.59
CA ARG A 120 22.87 26.68 -13.37
C ARG A 120 21.73 26.09 -12.54
N ASP A 121 20.55 25.91 -13.12
CA ASP A 121 19.40 25.29 -12.43
C ASP A 121 19.58 23.76 -12.36
N TYR A 122 19.97 23.25 -11.19
CA TYR A 122 20.09 21.82 -10.93
C TYR A 122 18.84 21.33 -10.18
N ARG A 123 18.18 20.29 -10.71
CA ARG A 123 17.02 19.66 -10.08
C ARG A 123 17.22 18.17 -9.92
N LEU A 124 16.88 17.65 -8.75
CA LEU A 124 16.88 16.21 -8.48
C LEU A 124 15.46 15.68 -8.56
N LYS A 125 15.25 14.73 -9.46
CA LYS A 125 13.97 14.04 -9.66
C LYS A 125 14.18 12.54 -9.47
N LEU A 126 13.16 11.86 -8.95
CA LEU A 126 13.12 10.40 -8.93
C LEU A 126 12.91 9.89 -10.36
N ASP A 127 13.74 8.94 -10.77
CA ASP A 127 13.51 8.16 -11.97
C ASP A 127 12.61 6.97 -11.63
N LEU A 128 11.40 6.96 -12.18
CA LEU A 128 10.40 5.92 -12.00
C LEU A 128 10.21 5.08 -13.26
N SER A 129 10.97 5.36 -14.33
CA SER A 129 10.82 4.72 -15.64
C SER A 129 11.04 3.20 -15.59
N GLY A 130 11.86 2.71 -14.66
CA GLY A 130 12.12 1.28 -14.46
C GLY A 130 11.07 0.52 -13.65
N VAL A 131 10.05 1.20 -13.09
CA VAL A 131 9.06 0.56 -12.22
C VAL A 131 7.87 0.05 -13.05
N HIS A 132 7.91 -1.23 -13.42
CA HIS A 132 6.84 -1.89 -14.20
C HIS A 132 5.43 -1.67 -13.62
N ALA A 133 5.30 -1.63 -12.29
CA ALA A 133 4.01 -1.43 -11.61
C ALA A 133 3.37 -0.05 -11.86
N LEU A 134 4.15 0.95 -12.29
CA LEU A 134 3.64 2.28 -12.67
C LEU A 134 3.46 2.46 -14.18
N GLN A 135 4.12 1.65 -15.01
CA GLN A 135 4.08 1.78 -16.47
C GLN A 135 2.71 1.51 -17.08
N GLU A 136 1.90 0.63 -16.49
CA GLU A 136 0.54 0.36 -16.97
C GLU A 136 -0.35 1.61 -16.92
N ASP A 137 -0.22 2.43 -15.87
CA ASP A 137 -0.94 3.70 -15.73
C ASP A 137 -0.41 4.77 -16.70
N GLU A 138 0.90 4.82 -16.91
CA GLU A 138 1.50 5.73 -17.89
C GLU A 138 1.04 5.43 -19.32
N ASN A 139 0.96 4.15 -19.70
CA ASN A 139 0.43 3.73 -21.00
C ASN A 139 -1.07 4.06 -21.14
N GLU A 140 -1.85 3.87 -20.08
CA GLU A 140 -3.27 4.21 -20.10
C GLU A 140 -3.49 5.73 -20.23
N LYS A 141 -2.71 6.54 -19.50
CA LYS A 141 -2.71 8.01 -19.63
C LYS A 141 -2.25 8.47 -21.01
N ALA A 142 -1.20 7.85 -21.56
CA ALA A 142 -0.72 8.14 -22.90
C ALA A 142 -1.79 7.81 -23.95
N GLN A 143 -2.45 6.65 -23.83
CA GLN A 143 -3.53 6.24 -24.72
C GLN A 143 -4.73 7.17 -24.61
N ARG A 144 -5.09 7.65 -23.40
CA ARG A 144 -6.11 8.70 -23.23
C ARG A 144 -5.72 9.98 -23.96
N GLY A 145 -4.46 10.42 -23.87
CA GLY A 145 -3.96 11.59 -24.60
C GLY A 145 -4.03 11.43 -26.12
N VAL A 146 -3.70 10.25 -26.63
CA VAL A 146 -3.84 9.90 -28.05
C VAL A 146 -5.31 9.88 -28.47
N ASN A 147 -6.19 9.28 -27.66
CA ASN A 147 -7.63 9.24 -27.94
C ASN A 147 -8.22 10.64 -27.99
N ILE A 148 -7.89 11.51 -27.02
CA ILE A 148 -8.30 12.92 -27.01
C ILE A 148 -7.83 13.64 -28.28
N SER A 149 -6.56 13.45 -28.67
CA SER A 149 -6.00 14.07 -29.87
C SER A 149 -6.71 13.60 -31.14
N ASN A 150 -7.00 12.30 -31.25
CA ASN A 150 -7.74 11.74 -32.38
C ASN A 150 -9.19 12.22 -32.43
N THR A 151 -9.85 12.39 -31.28
CA THR A 151 -11.19 12.98 -31.20
C THR A 151 -11.20 14.43 -31.68
N ILE A 152 -10.21 15.23 -31.27
CA ILE A 152 -10.05 16.62 -31.74
C ILE A 152 -9.85 16.65 -33.26
N ILE A 153 -8.93 15.84 -33.80
CA ILE A 153 -8.67 15.77 -35.25
C ILE A 153 -9.93 15.38 -36.02
N THR A 154 -10.67 14.38 -35.52
CA THR A 154 -11.91 13.90 -36.17
C THR A 154 -13.00 14.97 -36.19
N ILE A 155 -13.18 15.71 -35.09
CA ILE A 155 -14.18 16.78 -35.01
C ILE A 155 -13.77 17.97 -35.90
N LEU A 156 -12.50 18.37 -35.89
CA LEU A 156 -12.01 19.48 -36.71
C LEU A 156 -12.05 19.17 -38.21
N ALA A 157 -11.73 17.93 -38.61
CA ALA A 157 -11.74 17.47 -40.00
C ALA A 157 -13.14 17.12 -40.54
N SER A 158 -14.15 17.05 -39.67
CA SER A 158 -15.53 16.80 -40.09
C SER A 158 -16.15 18.03 -40.76
N ASN A 159 -17.00 17.81 -41.76
CA ASN A 159 -17.76 18.86 -42.47
C ASN A 159 -18.93 19.43 -41.63
N LEU A 160 -18.70 19.67 -40.34
CA LEU A 160 -19.64 20.30 -39.43
C LEU A 160 -19.48 21.82 -39.47
N THR A 161 -20.56 22.56 -39.20
CA THR A 161 -20.45 24.03 -39.05
C THR A 161 -19.62 24.37 -37.82
N ARG A 162 -19.03 25.57 -37.79
CA ARG A 162 -18.18 26.05 -36.67
C ARG A 162 -18.85 25.85 -35.31
N GLU A 163 -20.13 26.18 -35.21
CA GLU A 163 -20.94 26.05 -34.00
C GLU A 163 -21.14 24.58 -33.59
N GLN A 164 -21.33 23.67 -34.56
CA GLN A 164 -21.43 22.24 -34.31
C GLN A 164 -20.10 21.63 -33.87
N LYS A 165 -18.96 22.10 -34.42
CA LYS A 165 -17.62 21.69 -33.98
C LYS A 165 -17.36 22.10 -32.53
N ILE A 166 -17.72 23.34 -32.17
CA ILE A 166 -17.56 23.85 -30.79
C ILE A 166 -18.43 23.04 -29.81
N ASN A 167 -19.70 22.81 -30.14
CA ASN A 167 -20.59 22.03 -29.28
C ASN A 167 -20.11 20.57 -29.14
N ALA A 168 -19.63 19.94 -30.21
CA ALA A 168 -19.07 18.59 -30.17
C ALA A 168 -17.78 18.50 -29.33
N LEU A 169 -16.92 19.52 -29.36
CA LEU A 169 -15.71 19.59 -28.53
C LEU A 169 -16.06 19.80 -27.05
N VAL A 170 -17.03 20.65 -26.74
CA VAL A 170 -17.53 20.87 -25.38
C VAL A 170 -18.14 19.58 -24.81
N GLU A 171 -18.93 18.85 -25.61
CA GLU A 171 -19.58 17.61 -25.18
C GLU A 171 -18.60 16.45 -25.02
N SER A 172 -17.66 16.29 -25.96
CA SER A 172 -16.71 15.16 -25.97
C SER A 172 -15.54 15.31 -25.00
N LEU A 173 -15.07 16.54 -24.76
CA LEU A 173 -13.89 16.81 -23.92
C LEU A 173 -14.25 17.49 -22.59
N GLN A 174 -15.52 17.82 -22.37
CA GLN A 174 -16.00 18.55 -21.18
C GLN A 174 -15.22 19.85 -20.91
N ILE A 175 -14.77 20.51 -21.99
CA ILE A 175 -14.04 21.77 -21.92
C ILE A 175 -14.99 22.96 -21.96
N THR A 176 -14.53 24.11 -21.48
CA THR A 176 -15.33 25.35 -21.55
C THR A 176 -15.53 25.79 -22.99
N TYR A 177 -16.64 26.47 -23.24
CA TYR A 177 -17.00 26.99 -24.57
C TYR A 177 -15.90 27.91 -25.14
N GLU A 178 -15.35 28.79 -24.31
CA GLU A 178 -14.24 29.69 -24.65
C GLU A 178 -12.98 28.91 -25.09
N ARG A 179 -12.66 27.80 -24.40
CA ARG A 179 -11.53 26.95 -24.75
C ARG A 179 -11.76 26.17 -26.04
N ALA A 180 -12.99 25.76 -26.32
CA ALA A 180 -13.36 25.12 -27.57
C ALA A 180 -13.35 26.13 -28.75
N GLU A 181 -13.75 27.38 -28.53
CA GLU A 181 -13.66 28.46 -29.52
C GLU A 181 -12.22 28.77 -29.93
N GLU A 182 -11.28 28.81 -28.98
CA GLU A 182 -9.85 28.97 -29.27
C GLU A 182 -9.28 27.83 -30.13
N MET A 183 -9.72 26.59 -29.88
CA MET A 183 -9.26 25.42 -30.61
C MET A 183 -9.75 25.40 -32.07
N VAL A 184 -10.95 25.94 -32.32
CA VAL A 184 -11.51 26.07 -33.68
C VAL A 184 -11.04 27.37 -34.36
N GLY A 185 -10.79 28.44 -33.59
CA GLY A 185 -10.36 29.75 -34.11
C GLY A 185 -8.95 29.79 -34.69
N ASN A 186 -8.11 28.80 -34.36
CA ASN A 186 -6.78 28.60 -34.94
C ASN A 186 -6.78 27.70 -36.20
N GLU A 187 -7.91 27.52 -36.87
CA GLU A 187 -7.95 26.90 -38.20
C GLU A 187 -6.93 27.60 -39.10
N ILE A 188 -5.80 26.93 -39.34
CA ILE A 188 -4.84 27.29 -40.37
C ILE A 188 -5.64 27.25 -41.66
N THR A 189 -5.88 28.42 -42.25
CA THR A 189 -6.42 28.52 -43.60
C THR A 189 -5.39 27.88 -44.52
N PHE A 190 -5.59 26.61 -44.86
CA PHE A 190 -5.00 26.06 -46.07
C PHE A 190 -5.72 26.76 -47.21
N ASP A 191 -5.08 27.81 -47.70
CA ASP A 191 -5.47 28.56 -48.89
C ASP A 191 -5.58 27.53 -50.02
N GLU A 192 -6.80 27.16 -50.39
CA GLU A 192 -7.07 26.44 -51.62
C GLU A 192 -6.77 27.41 -52.77
N GLY A 193 -5.47 27.44 -53.12
CA GLY A 193 -4.99 28.11 -54.31
C GLY A 193 -5.78 27.62 -55.52
N THR A 194 -6.50 28.56 -56.11
CA THR A 194 -7.11 28.50 -57.43
C THR A 194 -6.25 27.74 -58.44
N ASN A 195 -6.86 26.77 -59.10
CA ASN A 195 -6.69 26.57 -60.54
C ASN A 195 -7.96 25.96 -61.15
#